data_AF-A0A7C3QKP6-F1
#
_entry.id   AF-A0A7C3QKP6-F1
#
_cell.length_a   1.000
_cell.length_b   1.000
_cell.length_c   1.000
_cell.angle_alpha   90.00
_cell.angle_beta   90.00
_cell.angle_gamma   90.00
#
_symmetry.space_group_name_H-M   'P 1'
#
loop_
_entity.id
_entity.type
_entity.pdbx_description
1 polymer ?
#
loop_
_entity_poly.entity_id
_entity_poly.type
_entity_poly.pdbx_seq_one_letter_code
_entity_poly.pdbx_strand_id
1 'polypeptide(L)'
;ASFLPGRDLRVADKLGEMAIHEIDLRNGAVLETGCVYLVPLAERLELSFRISGIANPKSSTGRLDVFTRLITDHAQAFDRVDENYHGPLYAEISPRTFPILVRKGSRLNQLRLRHGSPQFTDTQLRRLHEEVGLVDGPADIEGGLALSVDLKGDSLTRQVGWRARRHAGVIDIDVRGAYDPLDFWDPVYARKNAGIVLDPDEFYILASREAVSVPPDFAAEMMPFNPMVGEFRVHYAGFFDPGFGHETGQGRGARAVLEVRSREVPFMLEHGQIIGRLVYERLTDTPPQVYGQALVSNYQRQGLKLSKHFRPV
;
A
#
# COMPACT_ATOMS: atom_id res chain seq x y z
N ALA A 1 6.23 -20.79 -9.05
CA ALA A 1 5.62 -20.68 -7.71
C ALA A 1 6.37 -19.63 -6.89
N SER A 2 5.75 -19.03 -5.87
CA SER A 2 6.44 -18.12 -4.93
C SER A 2 7.38 -18.92 -4.01
N PHE A 3 8.50 -18.33 -3.59
CA PHE A 3 9.45 -18.99 -2.68
C PHE A 3 10.24 -18.00 -1.80
N LEU A 4 10.76 -18.52 -0.68
CA LEU A 4 11.82 -17.88 0.10
C LEU A 4 13.10 -18.72 -0.01
N PRO A 5 14.29 -18.11 -0.13
CA PRO A 5 15.54 -18.85 -0.21
C PRO A 5 15.83 -19.65 1.08
N GLY A 6 15.48 -19.12 2.25
CA GLY A 6 15.85 -19.70 3.53
C GLY A 6 17.27 -19.31 3.95
N ARG A 7 17.67 -19.63 5.19
CA ARG A 7 18.89 -19.09 5.83
C ARG A 7 20.18 -19.38 5.06
N ASP A 8 20.27 -20.51 4.39
CA ASP A 8 21.55 -21.02 3.88
C ASP A 8 21.76 -20.76 2.38
N LEU A 9 20.78 -20.17 1.69
CA LEU A 9 20.78 -20.04 0.24
C LEU A 9 20.62 -18.59 -0.21
N ARG A 10 21.19 -18.28 -1.38
CA ARG A 10 20.87 -17.05 -2.12
C ARG A 10 19.65 -17.28 -2.99
N VAL A 11 19.01 -16.19 -3.40
CA VAL A 11 17.89 -16.26 -4.35
C VAL A 11 18.33 -16.87 -5.68
N ALA A 12 19.54 -16.51 -6.14
CA ALA A 12 20.12 -17.02 -7.36
C ALA A 12 20.34 -18.55 -7.34
N ASP A 13 20.66 -19.12 -6.17
CA ASP A 13 20.89 -20.56 -6.04
C ASP A 13 19.60 -21.36 -6.28
N LYS A 14 18.44 -20.83 -5.83
CA LYS A 14 17.13 -21.45 -6.08
C LYS A 14 16.55 -21.17 -7.46
N LEU A 15 17.00 -20.11 -8.13
CA LEU A 15 16.49 -19.75 -9.46
C LEU A 15 16.71 -20.87 -10.48
N GLY A 16 17.86 -21.56 -10.44
CA GLY A 16 18.15 -22.67 -11.36
C GLY A 16 17.15 -23.84 -11.29
N GLU A 17 16.52 -24.04 -10.13
CA GLU A 17 15.54 -25.11 -9.92
C GLU A 17 14.09 -24.66 -10.19
N MET A 18 13.83 -23.35 -10.09
CA MET A 18 12.47 -22.80 -10.06
C MET A 18 12.11 -21.97 -11.30
N ALA A 19 13.10 -21.44 -12.03
CA ALA A 19 12.88 -20.59 -13.18
C ALA A 19 12.48 -21.42 -14.40
N ILE A 20 11.33 -21.07 -14.98
CA ILE A 20 10.77 -21.76 -16.15
C ILE A 20 11.12 -21.03 -17.44
N HIS A 21 11.13 -19.69 -17.40
CA HIS A 21 11.33 -18.85 -18.58
C HIS A 21 11.92 -17.49 -18.18
N GLU A 22 12.85 -16.99 -18.99
CA GLU A 22 13.45 -15.65 -18.84
C GLU A 22 12.76 -14.66 -19.79
N ILE A 23 12.41 -13.48 -19.27
CA ILE A 23 11.73 -12.43 -20.02
C ILE A 23 12.60 -11.18 -20.00
N ASP A 24 12.89 -10.65 -21.19
CA ASP A 24 13.64 -9.40 -21.33
C ASP A 24 12.75 -8.17 -21.04
N LEU A 25 13.15 -7.36 -20.05
CA LEU A 25 12.44 -6.15 -19.65
C LEU A 25 13.00 -4.86 -20.28
N ARG A 26 14.01 -4.92 -21.17
CA ARG A 26 14.64 -3.72 -21.75
C ARG A 26 13.66 -2.83 -22.51
N ASN A 27 12.84 -3.42 -23.39
CA ASN A 27 11.83 -2.70 -24.20
C ASN A 27 10.41 -2.82 -23.62
N GLY A 28 10.29 -3.46 -22.45
CA GLY A 28 9.05 -3.75 -21.77
C GLY A 28 8.44 -5.11 -22.10
N ALA A 29 7.79 -5.70 -21.11
CA ALA A 29 7.08 -6.96 -21.23
C ALA A 29 5.77 -6.94 -20.42
N VAL A 30 4.76 -7.64 -20.92
CA VAL A 30 3.50 -7.82 -20.22
C VAL A 30 3.66 -8.94 -19.19
N LEU A 31 3.32 -8.63 -17.95
CA LEU A 31 3.16 -9.59 -16.86
C LEU A 31 1.66 -9.91 -16.76
N GLU A 32 1.31 -11.16 -16.99
CA GLU A 32 -0.05 -11.64 -17.02
C GLU A 32 -0.61 -11.88 -15.62
N THR A 33 -1.94 -11.79 -15.51
CA THR A 33 -2.64 -12.04 -14.25
C THR A 33 -2.51 -13.49 -13.80
N GLY A 34 -2.29 -13.72 -12.51
CA GLY A 34 -2.16 -15.07 -11.94
C GLY A 34 -0.80 -15.73 -12.16
N CYS A 35 0.11 -15.10 -12.91
CA CYS A 35 1.50 -15.52 -13.03
C CYS A 35 2.35 -14.91 -11.91
N VAL A 36 3.52 -15.53 -11.65
CA VAL A 36 4.50 -15.06 -10.67
C VAL A 36 5.83 -14.85 -11.39
N TYR A 37 6.38 -13.65 -11.24
CA TYR A 37 7.62 -13.21 -11.86
C TYR A 37 8.61 -12.82 -10.78
N LEU A 38 9.86 -13.26 -10.91
CA LEU A 38 10.96 -12.82 -10.06
C LEU A 38 11.85 -11.87 -10.86
N VAL A 39 12.01 -10.64 -10.38
CA VAL A 39 12.74 -9.58 -11.08
C VAL A 39 13.90 -9.11 -10.20
N PRO A 40 15.17 -9.31 -10.62
CA PRO A 40 16.31 -8.68 -9.98
C PRO A 40 16.17 -7.15 -10.04
N LEU A 41 16.32 -6.48 -8.91
CA LEU A 41 16.24 -5.03 -8.82
C LEU A 41 17.60 -4.40 -9.18
N ALA A 42 17.56 -3.14 -9.62
CA ALA A 42 18.76 -2.41 -9.97
C ALA A 42 19.56 -2.03 -8.71
N GLU A 43 18.86 -1.78 -7.61
CA GLU A 43 19.41 -1.43 -6.32
C GLU A 43 20.03 -2.65 -5.62
N ARG A 44 21.11 -2.38 -4.87
CA ARG A 44 21.77 -3.33 -3.97
C ARG A 44 22.01 -2.63 -2.64
N LEU A 45 22.17 -3.41 -1.58
CA LEU A 45 22.38 -2.88 -0.24
C LEU A 45 23.69 -3.36 0.36
N GLU A 46 24.29 -2.46 1.14
CA GLU A 46 25.45 -2.68 2.00
C GLU A 46 25.12 -2.01 3.34
N LEU A 47 24.38 -2.72 4.21
CA LEU A 47 23.89 -2.17 5.48
C LEU A 47 24.90 -2.42 6.61
N SER A 48 24.94 -1.50 7.58
CA SER A 48 25.71 -1.70 8.80
C SER A 48 24.92 -2.51 9.84
N PHE A 49 25.62 -2.95 10.89
CA PHE A 49 24.98 -3.41 12.13
C PHE A 49 24.08 -2.27 12.65
N ARG A 50 22.85 -2.59 13.10
CA ARG A 50 21.77 -1.65 13.48
C ARG A 50 20.91 -1.04 12.38
N ILE A 51 21.21 -1.21 11.10
CA ILE A 51 20.31 -0.74 10.04
C ILE A 51 19.58 -1.93 9.43
N SER A 52 18.25 -1.94 9.55
CA SER A 52 17.37 -2.92 8.91
C SER A 52 16.43 -2.24 7.95
N GLY A 53 15.69 -3.02 7.16
CA GLY A 53 14.73 -2.50 6.20
C GLY A 53 13.40 -3.25 6.20
N ILE A 54 12.33 -2.51 5.93
CA ILE A 54 11.00 -3.07 5.63
C ILE A 54 10.51 -2.54 4.29
N ALA A 55 9.91 -3.40 3.48
CA ALA A 55 9.41 -3.06 2.16
C ALA A 55 7.89 -3.21 2.08
N ASN A 56 7.28 -2.49 1.13
CA ASN A 56 5.90 -2.72 0.74
C ASN A 56 5.66 -2.21 -0.69
N PRO A 57 4.59 -2.68 -1.36
CA PRO A 57 4.16 -2.08 -2.61
C PRO A 57 3.94 -0.58 -2.47
N LYS A 58 4.29 0.17 -3.52
CA LYS A 58 3.85 1.55 -3.64
C LYS A 58 2.33 1.60 -3.71
N SER A 59 1.72 2.66 -3.21
CA SER A 59 0.26 2.82 -3.24
C SER A 59 -0.32 2.82 -4.67
N SER A 60 0.44 3.23 -5.69
CA SER A 60 0.01 3.09 -7.10
C SER A 60 -0.02 1.64 -7.58
N THR A 61 0.84 0.78 -7.03
CA THR A 61 0.93 -0.66 -7.31
C THR A 61 -0.24 -1.39 -6.65
N GLY A 62 -0.50 -1.08 -5.37
CA GLY A 62 -1.64 -1.62 -4.63
C GLY A 62 -2.98 -1.31 -5.30
N ARG A 63 -3.18 -0.08 -5.76
CA ARG A 63 -4.39 0.33 -6.52
C ARG A 63 -4.56 -0.34 -7.88
N LEU A 64 -3.57 -1.05 -8.40
CA LEU A 64 -3.71 -1.89 -9.60
C LEU A 64 -3.88 -3.37 -9.25
N ASP A 65 -3.99 -3.69 -7.96
CA ASP A 65 -4.07 -5.05 -7.45
C ASP A 65 -2.89 -5.92 -7.95
N VAL A 66 -1.70 -5.33 -7.88
CA VAL A 66 -0.44 -6.02 -8.20
C VAL A 66 0.23 -6.41 -6.90
N PHE A 67 0.35 -7.71 -6.68
CA PHE A 67 1.09 -8.24 -5.54
C PHE A 67 2.59 -8.12 -5.78
N THR A 68 3.29 -7.53 -4.81
CA THR A 68 4.74 -7.46 -4.84
C THR A 68 5.34 -7.82 -3.49
N ARG A 69 6.46 -8.54 -3.50
CA ARG A 69 7.26 -8.84 -2.31
C ARG A 69 8.73 -8.59 -2.59
N LEU A 70 9.43 -7.93 -1.68
CA LEU A 70 10.90 -7.87 -1.69
C LEU A 70 11.45 -9.19 -1.16
N ILE A 71 12.46 -9.72 -1.83
CA ILE A 71 13.22 -10.89 -1.41
C ILE A 71 14.70 -10.51 -1.38
N THR A 72 15.37 -10.89 -0.29
CA THR A 72 16.83 -10.79 -0.15
C THR A 72 17.44 -12.18 -0.15
N ASP A 73 18.75 -12.26 -0.37
CA ASP A 73 19.47 -13.50 -0.09
C ASP A 73 19.31 -13.87 1.39
N HIS A 74 19.33 -15.17 1.69
CA HIS A 74 19.17 -15.73 3.05
C HIS A 74 17.83 -15.43 3.76
N ALA A 75 16.87 -14.80 3.05
CA ALA A 75 15.59 -14.37 3.62
C ALA A 75 14.74 -15.53 4.16
N GLN A 76 14.19 -15.31 5.35
CA GLN A 76 13.16 -16.16 5.97
C GLN A 76 11.77 -15.52 6.00
N ALA A 77 11.69 -14.25 5.62
CA ALA A 77 10.45 -13.50 5.49
C ALA A 77 10.57 -12.58 4.28
N PHE A 78 9.47 -12.41 3.57
CA PHE A 78 9.37 -11.38 2.55
C PHE A 78 9.40 -9.98 3.17
N ASP A 79 9.74 -8.99 2.36
CA ASP A 79 9.64 -7.57 2.70
C ASP A 79 10.50 -7.13 3.89
N ARG A 80 11.46 -7.96 4.32
CA ARG A 80 12.40 -7.62 5.37
C ARG A 80 13.82 -7.69 4.82
N VAL A 81 14.62 -6.72 5.24
CA VAL A 81 16.06 -6.70 5.04
C VAL A 81 16.68 -6.72 6.43
N ASP A 82 17.43 -7.77 6.72
CA ASP A 82 18.08 -7.93 8.01
C ASP A 82 19.23 -6.94 8.20
N GLU A 83 19.62 -6.73 9.46
CA GLU A 83 20.80 -5.93 9.77
C GLU A 83 22.07 -6.52 9.15
N ASN A 84 23.04 -5.67 8.83
CA ASN A 84 24.30 -6.10 8.21
C ASN A 84 24.08 -6.89 6.90
N TYR A 85 22.99 -6.61 6.17
CA TYR A 85 22.74 -7.23 4.87
C TYR A 85 23.65 -6.65 3.78
N HIS A 86 24.31 -7.54 3.03
CA HIS A 86 25.21 -7.21 1.92
C HIS A 86 24.80 -8.03 0.70
N GLY A 87 24.08 -7.44 -0.25
CA GLY A 87 23.57 -8.25 -1.34
C GLY A 87 22.65 -7.59 -2.35
N PRO A 88 22.26 -8.37 -3.37
CA PRO A 88 21.26 -7.96 -4.36
C PRO A 88 19.86 -7.87 -3.73
N LEU A 89 18.93 -7.26 -4.44
CA LEU A 89 17.52 -7.28 -4.09
C LEU A 89 16.70 -7.85 -5.25
N TYR A 90 15.60 -8.52 -4.94
CA TYR A 90 14.68 -9.06 -5.92
C TYR A 90 13.24 -8.66 -5.57
N ALA A 91 12.40 -8.43 -6.58
CA ALA A 91 10.97 -8.30 -6.40
C ALA A 91 10.26 -9.51 -7.00
N GLU A 92 9.47 -10.21 -6.19
CA GLU A 92 8.40 -11.05 -6.71
C GLU A 92 7.24 -10.16 -7.12
N ILE A 93 6.70 -10.35 -8.32
CA ILE A 93 5.59 -9.57 -8.88
C ILE A 93 4.52 -10.55 -9.39
N SER A 94 3.28 -10.35 -8.97
CA SER A 94 2.14 -11.15 -9.41
C SER A 94 0.90 -10.25 -9.59
N PRO A 95 0.58 -9.84 -10.83
CA PRO A 95 -0.64 -9.11 -11.12
C PRO A 95 -1.86 -9.99 -10.81
N ARG A 96 -2.87 -9.43 -10.14
CA ARG A 96 -4.06 -10.21 -9.74
C ARG A 96 -5.29 -9.86 -10.55
N THR A 97 -5.59 -8.57 -10.73
CA THR A 97 -6.77 -8.14 -11.52
C THR A 97 -6.42 -7.65 -12.91
N PHE A 98 -5.40 -6.81 -13.06
CA PHE A 98 -4.99 -6.27 -14.36
C PHE A 98 -3.65 -6.82 -14.79
N PRO A 99 -3.49 -7.25 -16.06
CA PRO A 99 -2.15 -7.49 -16.61
C PRO A 99 -1.41 -6.15 -16.71
N ILE A 100 -0.10 -6.17 -16.50
CA ILE A 100 0.72 -4.94 -16.45
C ILE A 100 1.89 -4.99 -17.41
N LEU A 101 2.22 -3.85 -18.03
CA LEU A 101 3.43 -3.69 -18.83
C LEU A 101 4.53 -3.05 -17.99
N VAL A 102 5.58 -3.82 -17.67
CA VAL A 102 6.76 -3.37 -16.91
C VAL A 102 7.98 -3.29 -17.82
N ARG A 103 8.97 -2.49 -17.44
CA ARG A 103 10.28 -2.40 -18.12
C ARG A 103 11.40 -2.11 -17.12
N LYS A 104 12.64 -2.16 -17.57
CA LYS A 104 13.79 -1.72 -16.75
C LYS A 104 13.58 -0.29 -16.28
N GLY A 105 13.62 -0.08 -14.95
CA GLY A 105 13.38 1.21 -14.32
C GLY A 105 11.94 1.44 -13.84
N SER A 106 11.00 0.53 -14.12
CA SER A 106 9.67 0.58 -13.50
C SER A 106 9.77 0.43 -11.98
N ARG A 107 8.94 1.18 -11.25
CA ARG A 107 9.00 1.27 -9.77
C ARG A 107 7.70 0.78 -9.16
N LEU A 108 7.72 -0.41 -8.56
CA LEU A 108 6.53 -1.05 -7.98
C LEU A 108 6.61 -1.23 -6.46
N ASN A 109 7.81 -1.44 -5.92
CA ASN A 109 8.10 -1.67 -4.51
C ASN A 109 8.88 -0.46 -3.92
N GLN A 110 8.89 -0.33 -2.60
CA GLN A 110 9.62 0.71 -1.87
C GLN A 110 10.14 0.13 -0.54
N LEU A 111 11.30 0.62 -0.11
CA LEU A 111 12.01 0.17 1.08
C LEU A 111 12.19 1.33 2.06
N ARG A 112 11.82 1.13 3.32
CA ARG A 112 12.10 2.03 4.44
C ARG A 112 13.20 1.42 5.30
N LEU A 113 14.29 2.17 5.48
CA LEU A 113 15.37 1.78 6.37
C LEU A 113 15.10 2.31 7.78
N ARG A 114 15.48 1.53 8.79
CA ARG A 114 15.30 1.84 10.20
C ARG A 114 16.63 1.65 10.93
N HIS A 115 16.91 2.54 11.87
CA HIS A 115 18.03 2.39 12.78
C HIS A 115 17.53 1.86 14.13
N GLY A 116 17.93 0.63 14.48
CA GLY A 116 17.45 -0.08 15.67
C GLY A 116 15.98 -0.52 15.59
N SER A 117 15.34 -0.69 16.74
CA SER A 117 13.93 -1.09 16.87
C SER A 117 13.15 -0.03 17.68
N PRO A 118 12.91 1.17 17.12
CA PRO A 118 12.25 2.23 17.85
C PRO A 118 10.81 1.84 18.18
N GLN A 119 10.49 1.72 19.48
CA GLN A 119 9.12 1.52 19.91
C GLN A 119 8.39 2.86 19.99
N PHE A 120 7.17 2.91 19.45
CA PHE A 120 6.25 4.03 19.64
C PHE A 120 4.95 3.50 20.25
N THR A 121 4.78 3.75 21.54
CA THR A 121 3.70 3.16 22.35
C THR A 121 2.38 3.89 22.14
N ASP A 122 1.26 3.22 22.43
CA ASP A 122 -0.08 3.83 22.40
C ASP A 122 -0.19 5.07 23.29
N THR A 123 0.51 5.10 24.44
CA THR A 123 0.54 6.27 25.32
C THR A 123 1.21 7.46 24.63
N GLN A 124 2.30 7.23 23.89
CA GLN A 124 2.97 8.29 23.12
C GLN A 124 2.10 8.73 21.94
N LEU A 125 1.39 7.80 21.28
CA LEU A 125 0.50 8.11 20.18
C LEU A 125 -0.72 8.94 20.63
N ARG A 126 -1.29 8.64 21.80
CA ARG A 126 -2.38 9.45 22.40
C ARG A 126 -1.91 10.87 22.70
N ARG A 127 -0.73 11.03 23.31
CA ARG A 127 -0.13 12.35 23.55
C ARG A 127 0.12 13.12 22.26
N LEU A 128 0.66 12.45 21.23
CA LEU A 128 0.84 13.07 19.92
C LEU A 128 -0.50 13.56 19.35
N HIS A 129 -1.56 12.76 19.45
CA HIS A 129 -2.89 13.17 19.01
C HIS A 129 -3.43 14.38 19.80
N GLU A 130 -3.23 14.45 21.11
CA GLU A 130 -3.60 15.60 21.94
C GLU A 130 -2.82 16.88 21.55
N GLU A 131 -1.55 16.74 21.18
CA GLU A 131 -0.66 17.87 20.83
C GLU A 131 -0.93 18.43 19.44
N VAL A 132 -1.08 17.57 18.42
CA VAL A 132 -1.10 18.01 17.01
C VAL A 132 -2.36 17.60 16.23
N GLY A 133 -3.25 16.79 16.79
CA GLY A 133 -4.49 16.35 16.14
C GLY A 133 -4.22 15.43 14.93
N LEU A 134 -4.07 14.13 15.19
CA LEU A 134 -3.85 13.14 14.11
C LEU A 134 -5.10 12.83 13.28
N VAL A 135 -6.28 13.01 13.86
CA VAL A 135 -7.61 12.87 13.25
C VAL A 135 -8.56 13.88 13.89
N ASP A 136 -9.71 14.10 13.30
CA ASP A 136 -10.75 14.97 13.88
C ASP A 136 -11.49 14.25 15.02
N GLY A 137 -11.51 14.87 16.20
CA GLY A 137 -12.21 14.33 17.37
C GLY A 137 -11.44 13.18 18.06
N PRO A 138 -12.12 12.34 18.86
CA PRO A 138 -11.46 11.30 19.64
C PRO A 138 -10.86 10.20 18.76
N ALA A 139 -9.61 9.84 19.03
CA ALA A 139 -8.90 8.75 18.36
C ALA A 139 -9.06 7.41 19.11
N ASP A 140 -9.43 6.35 18.39
CA ASP A 140 -9.30 4.97 18.85
C ASP A 140 -7.85 4.51 18.63
N ILE A 141 -7.13 4.27 19.73
CA ILE A 141 -5.72 3.92 19.73
C ILE A 141 -5.52 2.64 20.55
N GLU A 142 -5.18 1.56 19.86
CA GLU A 142 -4.86 0.23 20.42
C GLU A 142 -3.93 -0.52 19.46
N GLY A 143 -2.62 -0.46 19.72
CA GLY A 143 -1.61 -0.96 18.77
C GLY A 143 -1.57 -0.15 17.47
N GLY A 144 -1.83 1.16 17.57
CA GLY A 144 -1.96 2.08 16.43
C GLY A 144 -3.33 2.77 16.36
N LEU A 145 -3.42 3.80 15.51
CA LEU A 145 -4.63 4.60 15.27
C LEU A 145 -5.60 3.82 14.37
N ALA A 146 -6.81 3.53 14.85
CA ALA A 146 -7.80 2.79 14.08
C ALA A 146 -8.31 3.60 12.88
N LEU A 147 -8.47 2.92 11.75
CA LEU A 147 -9.12 3.44 10.56
C LEU A 147 -10.33 2.59 10.23
N SER A 148 -11.43 3.27 9.91
CA SER A 148 -12.70 2.67 9.54
C SER A 148 -13.13 3.09 8.14
N VAL A 149 -14.00 2.31 7.52
CA VAL A 149 -14.45 2.56 6.14
C VAL A 149 -15.59 3.58 6.07
N ASP A 150 -15.56 4.46 5.07
CA ASP A 150 -16.69 5.32 4.73
C ASP A 150 -17.54 4.73 3.59
N LEU A 151 -18.80 4.38 3.90
CA LEU A 151 -19.77 3.85 2.95
C LEU A 151 -21.06 4.69 2.90
N LYS A 152 -21.04 5.91 3.47
CA LYS A 152 -22.16 6.86 3.32
C LYS A 152 -22.12 7.57 1.97
N GLY A 153 -20.92 7.69 1.41
CA GLY A 153 -20.66 8.32 0.12
C GLY A 153 -20.71 9.84 0.21
N ASP A 154 -20.20 10.49 -0.84
CA ASP A 154 -20.32 11.94 -0.96
C ASP A 154 -21.79 12.36 -1.18
N SER A 155 -22.16 13.53 -0.66
CA SER A 155 -23.53 14.06 -0.74
C SER A 155 -24.01 14.31 -2.18
N LEU A 156 -23.10 14.57 -3.12
CA LEU A 156 -23.43 14.87 -4.52
C LEU A 156 -23.37 13.62 -5.39
N THR A 157 -22.28 12.85 -5.31
CA THR A 157 -22.05 11.71 -6.23
C THR A 157 -22.61 10.40 -5.68
N ARG A 158 -22.79 10.31 -4.36
CA ARG A 158 -23.07 9.07 -3.61
C ARG A 158 -22.05 7.96 -3.84
N GLN A 159 -20.92 8.23 -4.48
CA GLN A 159 -19.91 7.23 -4.74
C GLN A 159 -19.16 6.93 -3.44
N VAL A 160 -18.94 5.64 -3.18
CA VAL A 160 -18.21 5.13 -2.00
C VAL A 160 -16.94 4.40 -2.38
N GLY A 161 -16.79 4.04 -3.66
CA GLY A 161 -15.64 3.27 -4.09
C GLY A 161 -15.58 3.01 -5.59
N TRP A 162 -14.63 2.15 -5.94
CA TRP A 162 -14.46 1.55 -7.25
C TRP A 162 -14.32 0.05 -7.10
N ARG A 163 -14.96 -0.72 -7.96
CA ARG A 163 -14.73 -2.16 -8.11
C ARG A 163 -13.97 -2.38 -9.41
N ALA A 164 -12.88 -3.12 -9.36
CA ALA A 164 -12.11 -3.43 -10.56
C ALA A 164 -12.92 -4.28 -11.54
N ARG A 165 -12.80 -4.00 -12.83
CA ARG A 165 -13.40 -4.84 -13.88
C ARG A 165 -12.50 -6.04 -14.14
N ARG A 166 -13.12 -7.21 -14.24
CA ARG A 166 -12.45 -8.40 -14.78
C ARG A 166 -12.24 -8.24 -16.28
N HIS A 167 -11.17 -8.83 -16.80
CA HIS A 167 -10.84 -8.85 -18.24
C HIS A 167 -10.66 -7.46 -18.87
N ALA A 168 -10.17 -6.48 -18.10
CA ALA A 168 -9.75 -5.19 -18.64
C ALA A 168 -8.39 -5.29 -19.37
N GLY A 169 -8.00 -4.22 -20.05
CA GLY A 169 -6.76 -4.16 -20.84
C GLY A 169 -5.48 -4.17 -20.00
N VAL A 170 -4.34 -4.10 -20.69
CA VAL A 170 -3.01 -4.01 -20.06
C VAL A 170 -2.75 -2.58 -19.56
N ILE A 171 -2.23 -2.46 -18.34
CA ILE A 171 -1.83 -1.18 -17.74
C ILE A 171 -0.30 -1.06 -17.74
N ASP A 172 0.22 -0.04 -18.43
CA ASP A 172 1.60 0.38 -18.33
C ASP A 172 1.83 1.14 -17.01
N ILE A 173 2.73 0.61 -16.17
CA ILE A 173 3.00 1.09 -14.81
C ILE A 173 3.75 2.43 -14.80
N ASP A 174 4.36 2.83 -15.92
CA ASP A 174 5.18 4.03 -15.98
C ASP A 174 4.44 5.26 -16.51
N VAL A 175 3.36 5.06 -17.27
CA VAL A 175 2.55 6.17 -17.80
C VAL A 175 1.62 6.77 -16.75
N ARG A 176 1.24 8.04 -16.92
CA ARG A 176 0.33 8.76 -16.03
C ARG A 176 -0.84 9.30 -16.82
N GLY A 177 -2.04 9.21 -16.26
CA GLY A 177 -3.26 9.76 -16.88
C GLY A 177 -3.58 9.22 -18.28
N ALA A 178 -3.11 8.03 -18.62
CA ALA A 178 -3.27 7.46 -19.96
C ALA A 178 -4.65 6.81 -20.15
N TYR A 179 -5.19 6.21 -19.08
CA TYR A 179 -6.36 5.34 -19.13
C TYR A 179 -7.63 6.05 -18.67
N ASP A 180 -8.76 5.74 -19.31
CA ASP A 180 -10.06 6.11 -18.80
C ASP A 180 -10.40 5.20 -17.59
N PRO A 181 -10.71 5.76 -16.41
CA PRO A 181 -11.22 5.01 -15.27
C PRO A 181 -12.30 3.97 -15.61
N LEU A 182 -13.26 4.32 -16.46
CA LEU A 182 -14.43 3.46 -16.74
C LEU A 182 -14.13 2.26 -17.63
N ASP A 183 -12.97 2.23 -18.28
CA ASP A 183 -12.50 1.04 -19.01
C ASP A 183 -12.03 -0.07 -18.06
N PHE A 184 -11.66 0.29 -16.81
CA PHE A 184 -11.02 -0.62 -15.85
C PHE A 184 -11.77 -0.75 -14.53
N TRP A 185 -12.69 0.18 -14.22
CA TRP A 185 -13.37 0.25 -12.93
C TRP A 185 -14.87 0.51 -13.08
N ASP A 186 -15.66 -0.17 -12.25
CA ASP A 186 -17.05 0.16 -12.01
C ASP A 186 -17.17 1.06 -10.77
N PRO A 187 -17.85 2.21 -10.85
CA PRO A 187 -18.13 3.01 -9.65
C PRO A 187 -19.07 2.26 -8.71
N VAL A 188 -18.77 2.30 -7.42
CA VAL A 188 -19.60 1.71 -6.36
C VAL A 188 -20.32 2.85 -5.63
N TYR A 189 -21.65 2.75 -5.52
CA TYR A 189 -22.49 3.78 -4.91
C TYR A 189 -23.04 3.35 -3.56
N ALA A 190 -23.18 4.32 -2.65
CA ALA A 190 -23.76 4.13 -1.32
C ALA A 190 -25.16 3.52 -1.42
N ARG A 191 -25.46 2.54 -0.57
CA ARG A 191 -26.80 1.98 -0.40
C ARG A 191 -27.52 2.64 0.78
N LYS A 192 -28.84 2.47 0.90
CA LYS A 192 -29.64 3.08 1.99
C LYS A 192 -29.15 2.68 3.39
N ASN A 193 -28.60 1.47 3.53
CA ASN A 193 -28.05 0.94 4.78
C ASN A 193 -26.56 1.28 4.99
N ALA A 194 -25.94 2.08 4.12
CA ALA A 194 -24.51 2.41 4.19
C ALA A 194 -23.60 1.16 4.31
N GLY A 195 -23.92 0.09 3.57
CA GLY A 195 -23.13 -1.13 3.49
C GLY A 195 -22.97 -1.63 2.06
N ILE A 196 -21.91 -2.41 1.83
CA ILE A 196 -21.62 -3.08 0.56
C ILE A 196 -21.28 -4.56 0.81
N VAL A 197 -21.64 -5.43 -0.13
CA VAL A 197 -21.17 -6.81 -0.12
C VAL A 197 -19.85 -6.85 -0.89
N LEU A 198 -18.80 -7.34 -0.23
CA LEU A 198 -17.53 -7.65 -0.85
C LEU A 198 -17.61 -9.06 -1.42
N ASP A 199 -17.81 -9.16 -2.72
CA ASP A 199 -17.79 -10.46 -3.42
C ASP A 199 -16.37 -11.08 -3.39
N PRO A 200 -16.25 -12.41 -3.26
CA PRO A 200 -14.97 -13.11 -3.39
C PRO A 200 -14.28 -12.81 -4.72
N ASP A 201 -12.95 -12.81 -4.70
CA ASP A 201 -12.08 -12.51 -5.85
C ASP A 201 -12.21 -11.10 -6.46
N GLU A 202 -13.18 -10.29 -6.03
CA GLU A 202 -13.29 -8.90 -6.46
C GLU A 202 -12.28 -8.00 -5.72
N PHE A 203 -11.89 -6.90 -6.38
CA PHE A 203 -10.99 -5.90 -5.83
C PHE A 203 -11.68 -4.55 -5.74
N TYR A 204 -11.65 -3.95 -4.55
CA TYR A 204 -12.29 -2.67 -4.28
C TYR A 204 -11.27 -1.63 -3.85
N ILE A 205 -11.46 -0.40 -4.33
CA ILE A 205 -10.83 0.81 -3.79
C ILE A 205 -11.91 1.58 -3.03
N LEU A 206 -11.71 1.70 -1.72
CA LEU A 206 -12.58 2.42 -0.79
C LEU A 206 -11.79 3.56 -0.13
N ALA A 207 -12.43 4.31 0.76
CA ALA A 207 -11.81 5.39 1.51
C ALA A 207 -12.06 5.24 3.01
N SER A 208 -11.12 5.70 3.83
CA SER A 208 -11.32 5.80 5.27
C SER A 208 -12.34 6.88 5.59
N ARG A 209 -13.05 6.70 6.72
CA ARG A 209 -13.89 7.71 7.33
C ARG A 209 -13.04 8.82 7.95
N GLU A 210 -11.96 8.42 8.63
CA GLU A 210 -11.04 9.32 9.30
C GLU A 210 -10.19 10.08 8.28
N ALA A 211 -10.09 11.40 8.46
CA ALA A 211 -9.12 12.24 7.79
C ALA A 211 -7.84 12.26 8.64
N VAL A 212 -6.77 11.64 8.14
CA VAL A 212 -5.56 11.37 8.91
C VAL A 212 -4.47 12.38 8.60
N SER A 213 -3.74 12.80 9.63
CA SER A 213 -2.54 13.63 9.54
C SER A 213 -1.32 12.87 10.05
N VAL A 214 -0.21 12.94 9.30
CA VAL A 214 1.10 12.42 9.67
C VAL A 214 2.05 13.60 9.81
N PRO A 215 2.47 13.97 11.04
CA PRO A 215 3.33 15.11 11.26
C PRO A 215 4.71 14.95 10.57
N PRO A 216 5.43 16.04 10.28
CA PRO A 216 6.70 16.00 9.53
C PRO A 216 7.83 15.18 10.18
N ASP A 217 7.79 15.00 11.50
CA ASP A 217 8.80 14.23 12.25
C ASP A 217 8.44 12.76 12.42
N PHE A 218 7.36 12.33 11.79
CA PHE A 218 6.82 10.99 11.89
C PHE A 218 6.59 10.42 10.50
N ALA A 219 6.72 9.10 10.41
CA ALA A 219 6.13 8.34 9.34
C ALA A 219 5.07 7.42 9.94
N ALA A 220 4.23 6.84 9.07
CA ALA A 220 3.32 5.80 9.52
C ALA A 220 3.29 4.63 8.55
N GLU A 221 2.72 3.51 9.00
CA GLU A 221 2.57 2.27 8.26
C GLU A 221 1.19 1.69 8.56
N MET A 222 0.44 1.37 7.51
CA MET A 222 -0.83 0.67 7.66
C MET A 222 -0.54 -0.77 8.08
N MET A 223 -1.11 -1.20 9.19
CA MET A 223 -1.13 -2.58 9.63
C MET A 223 -2.52 -3.17 9.39
N PRO A 224 -2.63 -4.33 8.72
CA PRO A 224 -3.92 -4.98 8.55
C PRO A 224 -4.49 -5.36 9.90
N PHE A 225 -5.81 -5.22 10.05
CA PHE A 225 -6.52 -5.69 11.23
C PHE A 225 -6.38 -7.22 11.38
N ASN A 226 -6.29 -7.71 12.63
CA ASN A 226 -6.00 -9.11 12.93
C ASN A 226 -6.94 -10.06 12.16
N PRO A 227 -6.41 -10.99 11.34
CA PRO A 227 -7.21 -11.95 10.56
C PRO A 227 -8.19 -12.80 11.37
N MET A 228 -8.00 -12.91 12.69
CA MET A 228 -8.89 -13.65 13.58
C MET A 228 -10.27 -12.98 13.78
N VAL A 229 -10.44 -11.73 13.30
CA VAL A 229 -11.66 -10.94 13.50
C VAL A 229 -12.42 -10.69 12.18
N GLY A 230 -12.01 -11.30 11.04
CA GLY A 230 -12.78 -11.18 9.80
C GLY A 230 -12.22 -11.89 8.56
N GLU A 231 -13.13 -12.18 7.62
CA GLU A 231 -12.88 -12.89 6.36
C GLU A 231 -12.32 -11.99 5.23
N PHE A 232 -12.22 -10.67 5.45
CA PHE A 232 -11.64 -9.72 4.51
C PHE A 232 -10.27 -9.21 4.96
N ARG A 233 -9.50 -8.60 4.05
CA ARG A 233 -8.24 -7.93 4.38
C ARG A 233 -8.17 -6.59 3.67
N VAL A 234 -7.50 -5.62 4.30
CA VAL A 234 -6.90 -4.50 3.56
C VAL A 234 -5.65 -5.07 2.90
N HIS A 235 -5.70 -5.21 1.58
CA HIS A 235 -4.58 -5.66 0.77
C HIS A 235 -3.62 -4.49 0.57
N TYR A 236 -2.32 -4.77 0.45
CA TYR A 236 -1.31 -3.76 0.10
C TYR A 236 -1.13 -2.61 1.09
N ALA A 237 -1.30 -2.91 2.38
CA ALA A 237 -1.00 -2.00 3.48
C ALA A 237 0.41 -1.37 3.29
N GLY A 238 0.45 -0.04 3.22
CA GLY A 238 1.61 0.70 2.72
C GLY A 238 2.14 1.75 3.69
N PHE A 239 3.24 2.37 3.28
CA PHE A 239 3.85 3.50 3.99
C PHE A 239 3.05 4.80 3.79
N PHE A 240 2.93 5.55 4.88
CA PHE A 240 2.53 6.94 4.89
C PHE A 240 3.76 7.79 5.16
N ASP A 241 3.98 8.76 4.29
CA ASP A 241 5.14 9.63 4.32
C ASP A 241 4.93 10.79 5.31
N PRO A 242 6.03 11.36 5.84
CA PRO A 242 5.96 12.52 6.71
C PRO A 242 5.32 13.71 6.01
N GLY A 243 4.30 14.29 6.63
CA GLY A 243 3.49 15.37 6.05
C GLY A 243 2.20 14.92 5.36
N PHE A 244 1.91 13.61 5.28
CA PHE A 244 0.64 13.15 4.70
C PHE A 244 -0.55 13.76 5.45
N GLY A 245 -1.44 14.46 4.75
CA GLY A 245 -2.59 15.13 5.37
C GLY A 245 -2.22 16.24 6.37
N HIS A 246 -0.96 16.67 6.40
CA HIS A 246 -0.49 17.73 7.28
C HIS A 246 -0.56 19.08 6.56
N GLU A 247 -1.56 19.89 6.90
CA GLU A 247 -1.58 21.32 6.54
C GLU A 247 -1.08 22.14 7.75
N THR A 248 -0.23 23.14 7.51
CA THR A 248 0.23 24.08 8.54
C THR A 248 -0.92 25.01 8.93
N GLY A 249 -1.75 24.58 9.87
CA GLY A 249 -2.95 25.30 10.33
C GLY A 249 -4.13 24.35 10.51
N GLN A 250 -4.92 24.59 11.56
CA GLN A 250 -5.98 23.73 12.09
C GLN A 250 -6.61 22.74 11.09
N GLY A 251 -6.17 21.48 11.21
CA GLY A 251 -6.94 20.27 10.91
C GLY A 251 -7.68 20.23 9.58
N ARG A 252 -6.99 19.75 8.53
CA ARG A 252 -7.65 19.00 7.45
C ARG A 252 -6.75 17.84 7.01
N GLY A 253 -6.82 16.75 7.77
CA GLY A 253 -6.20 15.48 7.40
C GLY A 253 -6.62 15.00 5.99
N ALA A 254 -5.94 13.98 5.49
CA ALA A 254 -6.31 13.31 4.24
C ALA A 254 -6.89 11.93 4.54
N ARG A 255 -7.95 11.55 3.83
CA ARG A 255 -8.51 10.20 3.95
C ARG A 255 -7.54 9.21 3.31
N ALA A 256 -7.32 8.10 4.00
CA ALA A 256 -6.60 6.96 3.46
C ALA A 256 -7.44 6.28 2.38
N VAL A 257 -6.84 6.02 1.24
CA VAL A 257 -7.44 5.14 0.24
C VAL A 257 -7.12 3.70 0.65
N LEU A 258 -8.11 2.83 0.52
CA LEU A 258 -8.09 1.47 1.06
C LEU A 258 -8.31 0.47 -0.06
N GLU A 259 -7.35 -0.41 -0.26
CA GLU A 259 -7.45 -1.55 -1.16
C GLU A 259 -8.04 -2.76 -0.42
N VAL A 260 -9.24 -3.22 -0.78
CA VAL A 260 -9.99 -4.22 -0.02
C VAL A 260 -10.37 -5.41 -0.89
N ARG A 261 -10.22 -6.63 -0.36
CA ARG A 261 -10.78 -7.87 -0.93
C ARG A 261 -11.39 -8.74 0.14
N SER A 262 -12.42 -9.49 -0.25
CA SER A 262 -12.84 -10.68 0.50
C SER A 262 -12.03 -11.90 0.05
N ARG A 263 -11.85 -12.89 0.92
CA ARG A 263 -11.14 -14.14 0.58
C ARG A 263 -12.08 -15.15 -0.08
N GLU A 264 -12.82 -15.90 0.72
CA GLU A 264 -13.49 -17.13 0.28
C GLU A 264 -15.01 -16.98 0.19
N VAL A 265 -15.61 -16.16 1.05
CA VAL A 265 -17.07 -15.97 1.11
C VAL A 265 -17.44 -14.50 0.98
N PRO A 266 -18.65 -14.17 0.49
CA PRO A 266 -19.12 -12.79 0.46
C PRO A 266 -19.15 -12.20 1.87
N PHE A 267 -18.61 -11.00 2.03
CA PHE A 267 -18.56 -10.32 3.32
C PHE A 267 -19.36 -9.00 3.27
N MET A 268 -20.31 -8.80 4.18
CA MET A 268 -21.01 -7.52 4.31
C MET A 268 -20.11 -6.54 5.07
N LEU A 269 -19.61 -5.52 4.39
CA LEU A 269 -18.86 -4.42 4.99
C LEU A 269 -19.83 -3.28 5.30
N GLU A 270 -19.80 -2.79 6.54
CA GLU A 270 -20.67 -1.71 7.01
C GLU A 270 -19.88 -0.42 7.29
N HIS A 271 -20.54 0.72 7.12
CA HIS A 271 -19.94 2.02 7.42
C HIS A 271 -19.43 2.08 8.87
N GLY A 272 -18.21 2.60 9.05
CA GLY A 272 -17.58 2.74 10.37
C GLY A 272 -16.97 1.46 10.91
N GLN A 273 -17.05 0.35 10.18
CA GLN A 273 -16.31 -0.86 10.52
C GLN A 273 -14.80 -0.61 10.40
N ILE A 274 -14.03 -1.02 11.42
CA ILE A 274 -12.57 -0.90 11.44
C ILE A 274 -11.97 -1.86 10.42
N ILE A 275 -11.05 -1.34 9.61
CA ILE A 275 -10.41 -2.06 8.50
C ILE A 275 -8.89 -2.20 8.69
N GLY A 276 -8.27 -1.35 9.50
CA GLY A 276 -6.84 -1.39 9.77
C GLY A 276 -6.44 -0.43 10.88
N ARG A 277 -5.15 -0.48 11.23
CA ARG A 277 -4.56 0.46 12.19
C ARG A 277 -3.32 1.08 11.59
N LEU A 278 -3.15 2.37 11.81
CA LEU A 278 -2.00 3.12 11.38
C LEU A 278 -0.99 3.22 12.53
N VAL A 279 0.17 2.60 12.36
CA VAL A 279 1.26 2.62 13.34
C VAL A 279 2.20 3.75 12.99
N TYR A 280 2.48 4.62 13.96
CA TYR A 280 3.38 5.76 13.79
C TYR A 280 4.78 5.42 14.27
N GLU A 281 5.78 5.95 13.58
CA GLU A 281 7.19 5.83 13.93
C GLU A 281 7.84 7.21 13.84
N ARG A 282 8.67 7.53 14.83
CA ARG A 282 9.45 8.77 14.82
C ARG A 282 10.62 8.63 13.85
N LEU A 283 10.86 9.66 13.04
CA LEU A 283 12.01 9.73 12.14
C LEU A 283 13.29 10.02 12.91
N THR A 284 14.44 9.68 12.33
CA THR A 284 15.74 10.09 12.88
C THR A 284 15.94 11.60 12.78
N ASP A 285 15.47 12.20 11.68
CA ASP A 285 15.51 13.63 11.40
C ASP A 285 14.29 14.01 10.53
N THR A 286 13.89 15.28 10.58
CA THR A 286 12.86 15.83 9.68
C THR A 286 13.38 15.80 8.23
N PRO A 287 12.62 15.26 7.26
CA PRO A 287 13.09 15.19 5.89
C PRO A 287 13.16 16.60 5.27
N PRO A 288 14.14 16.86 4.37
CA PRO A 288 14.27 18.15 3.69
C PRO A 288 13.07 18.43 2.77
N GLN A 289 12.36 17.38 2.36
CA GLN A 289 11.13 17.47 1.59
C GLN A 289 10.02 16.74 2.35
N VAL A 290 9.08 17.52 2.88
CA VAL A 290 7.87 17.01 3.51
C VAL A 290 6.81 16.78 2.45
N TYR A 291 6.09 15.67 2.56
CA TYR A 291 5.00 15.33 1.67
C TYR A 291 3.94 16.45 1.66
N GLY A 292 3.51 16.86 0.46
CA GLY A 292 2.49 17.91 0.31
C GLY A 292 3.00 19.36 0.35
N GLN A 293 4.25 19.64 0.74
CA GLN A 293 4.76 21.02 0.80
C GLN A 293 5.33 21.55 -0.53
N ALA A 294 5.99 20.72 -1.33
CA ALA A 294 6.74 21.17 -2.52
C ALA A 294 6.01 20.98 -3.87
N LEU A 295 4.86 20.30 -3.88
CA LEU A 295 4.09 20.01 -5.08
C LEU A 295 2.61 19.99 -4.70
N VAL A 296 1.73 20.37 -5.63
CA VAL A 296 0.30 20.05 -5.59
C VAL A 296 0.18 18.54 -5.44
N SER A 297 0.23 18.04 -4.21
CA SER A 297 0.25 16.62 -3.97
C SER A 297 -1.14 16.14 -4.32
N ASN A 298 -1.20 15.21 -5.26
CA ASN A 298 -2.43 14.66 -5.82
C ASN A 298 -3.39 14.05 -4.79
N TYR A 299 -3.08 14.10 -3.49
CA TYR A 299 -3.77 13.42 -2.40
C TYR A 299 -4.36 14.39 -1.37
N GLN A 300 -4.03 15.68 -1.41
CA GLN A 300 -4.37 16.60 -0.31
C GLN A 300 -5.84 17.06 -0.24
N ARG A 301 -6.73 16.69 -1.18
CA ARG A 301 -8.12 17.21 -1.18
C ARG A 301 -9.21 16.24 -1.66
N GLN A 302 -8.91 14.96 -1.91
CA GLN A 302 -9.88 14.01 -2.46
C GLN A 302 -9.75 12.64 -1.78
N GLY A 303 -10.81 12.20 -1.13
CA GLY A 303 -10.79 11.00 -0.27
C GLY A 303 -10.85 9.67 -1.02
N LEU A 304 -11.38 9.65 -2.25
CA LEU A 304 -11.45 8.46 -3.09
C LEU A 304 -10.67 8.71 -4.39
N LYS A 305 -9.58 7.97 -4.61
CA LYS A 305 -8.71 8.19 -5.77
C LYS A 305 -8.14 6.88 -6.32
N LEU A 306 -8.24 6.71 -7.64
CA LEU A 306 -7.56 5.65 -8.38
C LEU A 306 -6.05 5.92 -8.50
N SER A 307 -5.30 4.96 -9.05
CA SER A 307 -3.85 5.12 -9.22
C SER A 307 -3.51 6.22 -10.25
N LYS A 308 -2.25 6.68 -10.23
CA LYS A 308 -1.71 7.73 -11.12
C LYS A 308 -1.91 7.48 -12.64
N HIS A 309 -2.23 6.24 -13.03
CA HIS A 309 -2.31 5.82 -14.44
C HIS A 309 -3.62 6.27 -15.09
N PHE A 310 -4.65 6.52 -14.29
CA PHE A 310 -5.97 6.92 -14.77
C PHE A 310 -6.10 8.43 -14.88
N ARG A 311 -6.90 8.89 -15.84
CA ARG A 311 -7.31 10.29 -15.94
C ARG A 311 -8.11 10.69 -14.69
N PRO A 312 -8.05 11.96 -14.26
CA PRO A 312 -8.89 12.44 -13.16
C PRO A 312 -10.37 12.19 -13.46
N VAL A 313 -11.12 11.75 -12.44
CA VAL A 313 -12.58 11.60 -12.44
C VAL A 313 -13.19 12.85 -11.84
#